data_AF-A0A1N7QCQ3-F1
#
_entry.id   AF-A0A1N7QCQ3-F1
#
_cell.length_a   1.000
_cell.length_b   1.000
_cell.length_c   1.000
_cell.angle_alpha   90.00
_cell.angle_beta   90.00
_cell.angle_gamma   90.00
#
_symmetry.space_group_name_H-M   'P 1'
#
loop_
_entity.id
_entity.type
_entity.pdbx_description
1 polymer ?
#
loop_
_entity_poly.entity_id
_entity_poly.type
_entity_poly.pdbx_seq_one_letter_code
_entity_poly.pdbx_strand_id
1 'polypeptide(L)' 'MKNLRKLPKSDLKRINGGNAPECPVNTVECYYPPKNGIPGYWKCVSVTFGCPN' A
#
# COMPACT_ATOMS: atom_id res chain seq x y z
N MET A 1 18.92 -20.86 -13.68
CA MET A 1 17.59 -21.19 -13.10
C MET A 1 17.40 -20.38 -11.83
N LYS A 2 16.41 -19.48 -11.77
CA LYS A 2 16.16 -18.72 -10.54
C LYS A 2 15.34 -19.61 -9.60
N ASN A 3 15.94 -19.99 -8.47
CA ASN A 3 15.25 -20.66 -7.37
C ASN A 3 14.25 -19.67 -6.75
N LEU A 4 13.06 -19.55 -7.35
CA LEU A 4 11.99 -18.69 -6.82
C LEU A 4 11.36 -19.43 -5.64
N ARG A 5 11.87 -19.19 -4.43
CA ARG A 5 11.20 -19.62 -3.20
C ARG A 5 9.88 -18.88 -3.08
N LYS A 6 8.80 -19.61 -2.78
CA LYS A 6 7.49 -19.00 -2.54
C LYS A 6 7.61 -18.05 -1.35
N LEU A 7 7.29 -16.78 -1.58
CA LEU A 7 7.28 -15.77 -0.53
C LEU A 7 6.19 -16.11 0.50
N PRO A 8 6.47 -15.96 1.80
CA PRO A 8 5.44 -15.95 2.82
C PRO A 8 4.36 -14.91 2.49
N LYS A 9 3.10 -15.22 2.80
CA LYS A 9 1.96 -14.33 2.50
C LYS A 9 2.13 -12.95 3.14
N SER A 10 2.77 -12.87 4.32
CA SER A 10 3.12 -11.63 5.01
C SER A 10 4.11 -10.76 4.22
N ASP A 11 5.15 -11.37 3.65
CA ASP A 11 6.14 -10.66 2.84
C ASP A 11 5.56 -10.24 1.49
N LEU A 12 4.75 -11.10 0.87
CA LEU A 12 4.03 -10.76 -0.35
C LEU A 12 3.09 -9.57 -0.14
N LYS A 13 2.39 -9.53 1.01
CA LYS A 13 1.56 -8.38 1.38
C LYS A 13 2.40 -7.12 1.53
N ARG A 14 3.53 -7.16 2.24
CA ARG A 14 4.44 -6.00 2.36
C ARG A 14 4.91 -5.48 1.00
N ILE A 15 5.27 -6.38 0.07
CA ILE A 15 5.70 -6.00 -1.29
C ILE A 15 4.56 -5.32 -2.06
N ASN A 16 3.33 -5.77 -1.86
CA ASN A 16 2.15 -5.22 -2.53
C ASN A 16 1.53 -4.01 -1.79
N GLY A 17 2.23 -3.47 -0.79
CA GLY A 17 1.83 -2.27 -0.04
C GLY A 17 1.12 -2.52 1.28
N GLY A 18 0.89 -3.77 1.66
CA GLY A 18 0.30 -4.13 2.94
C GLY A 18 -1.21 -3.92 3.01
N ASN A 19 -1.73 -3.91 4.23
CA ASN A 19 -3.12 -3.55 4.50
C ASN A 19 -3.23 -2.04 4.73
N ALA A 20 -4.43 -1.51 4.56
CA ALA A 20 -4.74 -0.14 4.94
C ALA A 20 -4.40 0.12 6.42
N PRO A 21 -3.77 1.26 6.74
CA PRO A 21 -3.52 1.69 8.10
C PRO A 21 -4.81 2.17 8.75
N GLU A 22 -4.82 2.19 10.07
CA GLU A 22 -5.84 2.93 10.81
C GLU A 22 -5.53 4.43 10.72
N CYS A 23 -6.48 5.21 10.21
CA CYS A 23 -6.31 6.63 9.96
C CYS A 23 -7.02 7.48 11.03
N PRO A 24 -6.42 8.61 11.46
CA PRO A 24 -7.02 9.51 12.43
C PRO A 24 -8.31 10.17 11.89
N VAL A 25 -9.12 10.72 12.80
CA VAL A 25 -10.37 11.40 12.46
C VAL A 25 -10.14 12.50 11.41
N ASN A 26 -11.05 12.60 10.44
CA ASN A 26 -10.98 13.49 9.27
C ASN A 26 -9.88 13.13 8.24
N THR A 27 -9.37 11.90 8.27
CA THR A 27 -8.55 11.33 7.21
C THR A 27 -9.08 9.98 6.75
N VAL A 28 -8.81 9.64 5.50
CA VAL A 28 -9.18 8.37 4.85
C VAL A 28 -7.93 7.66 4.36
N GLU A 29 -7.96 6.34 4.41
CA GLU A 29 -6.92 5.48 3.87
C GLU A 29 -6.95 5.51 2.33
N CYS A 30 -5.81 5.87 1.73
CA CYS A 30 -5.66 5.90 0.28
C CYS A 30 -4.52 5.00 -0.16
N TYR A 31 -4.80 4.15 -1.15
CA TYR A 31 -3.78 3.31 -1.77
C TYR A 31 -3.12 4.05 -2.93
N TYR A 32 -1.81 4.17 -2.86
CA TYR A 32 -0.97 4.69 -3.93
C TYR A 32 -0.43 3.50 -4.71
N PRO A 33 -0.82 3.32 -5.99
CA PRO A 33 -0.37 2.19 -6.77
C PRO A 33 1.14 2.25 -7.05
N PRO A 34 1.80 1.10 -7.23
CA PRO A 34 3.23 1.06 -7.55
C PRO A 34 3.52 1.84 -8.84
N LYS A 35 4.55 2.70 -8.79
CA LYS A 35 4.97 3.54 -9.92
C LYS A 35 6.49 3.64 -9.96
N ASN A 36 7.08 3.49 -11.14
CA ASN A 36 8.54 3.63 -11.37
C ASN A 36 9.42 2.79 -10.43
N GLY A 37 9.02 1.55 -10.16
CA GLY A 37 9.76 0.64 -9.28
C GLY A 37 9.56 0.89 -7.77
N ILE A 38 8.73 1.88 -7.41
CA ILE A 38 8.30 2.10 -6.03
C ILE A 38 7.11 1.16 -5.78
N PRO A 39 7.15 0.30 -4.74
CA PRO A 39 6.02 -0.53 -4.38
C PRO A 39 4.81 0.33 -3.99
N GLY A 40 3.61 -0.19 -4.22
CA GLY A 40 2.40 0.49 -3.77
C GLY A 40 2.43 0.66 -2.25
N TYR A 41 1.78 1.70 -1.75
CA TYR A 41 1.76 1.98 -0.32
C TYR A 41 0.46 2.65 0.09
N TRP A 42 0.09 2.51 1.35
CA TRP A 42 -1.05 3.20 1.92
C TRP A 42 -0.62 4.49 2.61
N LYS A 43 -1.49 5.50 2.55
CA LYS A 43 -1.31 6.76 3.24
C LYS A 43 -2.66 7.33 3.66
N CYS A 44 -2.73 7.90 4.85
CA CYS A 44 -3.89 8.66 5.29
C CYS A 44 -3.88 10.03 4.61
N VAL A 45 -4.98 10.38 3.94
CA VAL A 45 -5.18 11.66 3.26
C VAL A 45 -6.40 12.33 3.88
N SER A 46 -6.45 13.66 3.95
CA SER A 46 -7.65 14.32 4.50
C SER A 46 -8.88 14.02 3.65
N VAL A 47 -10.00 13.79 4.32
CA VAL A 47 -11.30 13.52 3.67
C VAL A 47 -11.73 14.63 2.72
N THR A 48 -11.24 15.86 2.92
CA THR A 48 -11.52 17.01 2.05
C THR A 48 -10.82 16.94 0.70
N PHE A 49 -9.64 16.30 0.63
CA PHE A 49 -8.87 16.13 -0.61
C PHE A 49 -9.20 14.80 -1.30
N GLY A 50 -9.58 13.77 -0.53
CA GLY A 50 -9.87 12.44 -1.07
C GLY A 50 -8.63 11.71 -1.59
N CYS A 51 -8.82 10.48 -2.06
CA CYS A 51 -7.71 9.70 -2.64
C CYS A 51 -7.38 10.19 -4.06
N PRO A 52 -6.08 10.24 -4.42
CA PRO A 52 -5.70 10.53 -5.80
C PRO A 52 -6.23 9.41 -6.73
N ASN A 53 -6.82 9.81 -7.86
CA ASN A 53 -7.21 8.91 -8.95
C ASN A 53 -6.00 8.43 -9.77
#